data_AF-A0A522NXA6-F1
#
_entry.id   AF-A0A522NXA6-F1
#
_cell.length_a   1.000
_cell.length_b   1.000
_cell.length_c   1.000
_cell.angle_alpha   90.00
_cell.angle_beta   90.00
_cell.angle_gamma   90.00
#
_symmetry.space_group_name_H-M   'P 1'
#
loop_
_entity.id
_entity.type
_entity.pdbx_description
1 polymer ?
#
loop_
_entity_poly.entity_id
_entity_poly.type
_entity_poly.pdbx_seq_one_letter_code
_entity_poly.pdbx_strand_id
1 'polypeptide(L)'
;MNEEMYLLDNNVLSHLARAQRASAFFHEHCYLPTEILHEAEGYPDAASFADVEYPTTASVLKHLGTVMATLAEGDTTLVNLYANKGAADPMLIACALNGMEEAAPLLWGPTWVIVSNDKAVRAKATELGVESSTREEFLVRTQDKWQV
;
A
#
# COMPACT_ATOMS: atom_id res chain seq x y z
N MET A 1 -15.99 -5.54 -13.80
CA MET A 1 -15.03 -4.65 -13.10
C MET A 1 -13.92 -5.56 -12.64
N ASN A 2 -12.66 -5.22 -12.89
CA ASN A 2 -11.56 -6.03 -12.37
C ASN A 2 -11.58 -5.95 -10.83
N GLU A 3 -11.08 -7.00 -10.19
CA GLU A 3 -10.94 -7.05 -8.73
C GLU A 3 -9.99 -5.95 -8.26
N GLU A 4 -10.27 -5.34 -7.10
CA GLU A 4 -9.40 -4.32 -6.51
C GLU A 4 -8.56 -4.95 -5.40
N MET A 5 -7.26 -4.69 -5.42
CA MET A 5 -6.31 -5.04 -4.36
C MET A 5 -5.75 -3.76 -3.76
N TYR A 6 -5.73 -3.66 -2.43
CA TYR A 6 -5.43 -2.43 -1.71
C TYR A 6 -4.12 -2.54 -0.95
N LEU A 7 -3.18 -1.66 -1.23
CA LEU A 7 -1.95 -1.48 -0.44
C LEU A 7 -2.19 -0.41 0.61
N LEU A 8 -2.12 -0.77 1.88
CA LEU A 8 -2.45 0.13 3.00
C LEU A 8 -1.19 0.67 3.65
N ASP A 9 -1.19 1.96 3.97
CA ASP A 9 -0.22 2.54 4.89
C ASP A 9 -0.62 2.31 6.36
N ASN A 10 0.30 2.63 7.28
CA ASN A 10 0.06 2.47 8.72
C ASN A 10 -1.05 3.41 9.24
N ASN A 11 -1.24 4.58 8.60
CA ASN A 11 -2.32 5.49 8.98
C ASN A 11 -3.69 4.85 8.72
N VAL A 12 -3.89 4.23 7.56
CA VAL A 12 -5.12 3.52 7.22
C VAL A 12 -5.31 2.33 8.16
N LEU A 13 -4.27 1.53 8.36
CA LEU A 13 -4.31 0.35 9.23
C LEU A 13 -4.75 0.69 10.67
N SER A 14 -4.24 1.80 11.22
CA SER A 14 -4.59 2.26 12.58
C SER A 14 -6.05 2.69 12.74
N HIS A 15 -6.75 2.98 11.64
CA HIS A 15 -8.15 3.40 11.65
C HIS A 15 -9.12 2.26 11.35
N LEU A 16 -8.62 1.07 10.98
CA LEU A 16 -9.47 -0.11 10.86
C LEU A 16 -9.80 -0.65 12.25
N ALA A 17 -11.06 -1.03 12.46
CA ALA A 17 -11.45 -1.77 13.65
C ALA A 17 -10.82 -3.17 13.64
N ARG A 18 -10.61 -3.76 14.81
CA ARG A 18 -10.11 -5.15 14.92
C ARG A 18 -10.98 -6.16 14.15
N ALA A 19 -12.30 -5.97 14.17
CA ALA A 19 -13.23 -6.82 13.41
C ALA A 19 -13.03 -6.69 11.88
N GLN A 20 -12.67 -5.49 11.40
CA GLN A 20 -12.36 -5.28 9.98
C GLN A 20 -11.03 -5.96 9.61
N ARG A 21 -10.00 -5.84 10.45
CA ARG A 21 -8.72 -6.53 10.21
C ARG A 21 -8.79 -8.06 10.29
N ALA A 22 -9.83 -8.59 10.94
CA ALA A 22 -10.08 -10.02 11.02
C ALA A 22 -11.02 -10.54 9.92
N SER A 23 -11.53 -9.69 9.04
CA SER A 23 -12.49 -10.10 8.01
C SER A 23 -11.80 -10.79 6.83
N ALA A 24 -12.55 -11.61 6.09
CA ALA A 24 -12.06 -12.21 4.85
C ALA A 24 -11.60 -11.15 3.85
N PHE A 25 -12.34 -10.03 3.75
CA PHE A 25 -11.97 -8.94 2.85
C PHE A 25 -10.58 -8.36 3.14
N PHE A 26 -10.20 -8.21 4.41
CA PHE A 26 -8.84 -7.78 4.75
C PHE A 26 -7.79 -8.76 4.26
N HIS A 27 -8.01 -10.05 4.52
CA HIS A 27 -7.04 -11.10 4.21
C HIS A 27 -6.94 -11.46 2.71
N GLU A 28 -7.98 -11.17 1.93
CA GLU A 28 -8.03 -11.51 0.50
C GLU A 28 -7.70 -10.33 -0.40
N HIS A 29 -8.01 -9.09 0.03
CA HIS A 29 -7.89 -7.90 -0.82
C HIS A 29 -6.96 -6.81 -0.28
N CYS A 30 -6.52 -6.88 0.98
CA CYS A 30 -5.60 -5.89 1.53
C CYS A 30 -4.19 -6.46 1.66
N TYR A 31 -3.20 -5.60 1.43
CA TYR A 31 -1.79 -5.94 1.47
C TYR A 31 -1.01 -4.86 2.22
N LEU A 32 -0.02 -5.31 2.98
CA LEU A 32 0.86 -4.46 3.78
C LEU A 32 2.31 -4.69 3.33
N PRO A 33 3.02 -3.68 2.82
CA PRO A 33 4.46 -3.79 2.60
C PRO A 33 5.18 -4.24 3.88
N THR A 34 6.27 -5.00 3.74
CA THR A 34 7.08 -5.48 4.86
C THR A 34 7.44 -4.36 5.84
N GLU A 35 7.77 -3.16 5.37
CA GLU A 35 8.10 -2.01 6.23
C GLU A 35 6.91 -1.56 7.10
N ILE A 36 5.69 -1.60 6.55
CA ILE A 36 4.46 -1.26 7.29
C ILE A 36 4.16 -2.33 8.35
N LEU A 37 4.46 -3.61 8.06
CA LEU A 37 4.31 -4.69 9.06
C LEU A 37 5.24 -4.52 10.25
N HIS A 38 6.49 -4.12 10.02
CA HIS A 38 7.45 -3.86 11.11
C HIS A 38 6.94 -2.73 12.03
N GLU A 39 6.30 -1.69 11.48
CA GLU A 39 5.67 -0.64 12.28
C GLU A 39 4.41 -1.13 13.03
N ALA A 40 3.75 -2.16 12.51
CA ALA A 40 2.52 -2.72 13.05
C ALA A 40 2.74 -3.81 14.12
N GLU A 41 3.98 -4.17 14.47
CA GLU A 41 4.31 -5.17 15.49
C GLU A 41 3.67 -4.89 16.87
N GLY A 42 3.37 -3.62 17.17
CA GLY A 42 2.70 -3.20 18.40
C GLY A 42 1.20 -3.54 18.48
N TYR A 43 0.59 -4.06 17.41
CA TYR A 43 -0.84 -4.34 17.38
C TYR A 43 -1.18 -5.65 18.12
N PRO A 44 -2.32 -5.72 18.85
CA PRO A 44 -2.74 -6.95 19.53
C PRO A 44 -2.93 -8.16 18.60
N ASP A 45 -3.19 -7.89 17.32
CA ASP A 45 -3.44 -8.82 16.24
C ASP A 45 -2.30 -8.87 15.21
N ALA A 46 -1.13 -8.32 15.51
CA ALA A 46 0.01 -8.26 14.58
C ALA A 46 0.41 -9.62 13.98
N ALA A 47 0.22 -10.72 14.73
CA ALA A 47 0.53 -12.06 14.27
C ALA A 47 -0.27 -12.48 13.02
N SER A 48 -1.49 -11.98 12.83
CA SER A 48 -2.29 -12.30 11.64
C SER A 48 -1.93 -11.44 10.43
N PHE A 49 -1.12 -10.40 10.59
CA PHE A 49 -0.75 -9.54 9.47
C PHE A 49 0.29 -10.17 8.54
N ALA A 50 0.96 -11.24 8.97
CA ALA A 50 1.83 -12.03 8.10
C ALA A 50 1.08 -12.60 6.88
N ASP A 51 -0.22 -12.85 7.00
CA ASP A 51 -1.05 -13.39 5.92
C ASP A 51 -1.35 -12.36 4.82
N VAL A 52 -1.16 -11.06 5.11
CA VAL A 52 -1.40 -9.95 4.17
C VAL A 52 -0.10 -9.24 3.80
N GLU A 53 1.05 -9.86 4.06
CA GLU A 53 2.34 -9.29 3.69
C GLU A 53 2.48 -9.17 2.17
N TYR A 54 2.92 -7.99 1.70
CA TYR A 54 3.53 -7.82 0.39
C TYR A 54 5.05 -7.81 0.56
N PRO A 55 5.76 -8.91 0.27
CA PRO A 55 7.15 -9.07 0.65
C PRO A 55 8.08 -8.17 -0.17
N THR A 56 9.11 -7.62 0.48
CA THR A 56 10.20 -6.89 -0.21
C THR A 56 11.07 -7.86 -1.02
N THR A 57 10.70 -8.09 -2.28
CA THR A 57 11.46 -8.92 -3.23
C THR A 57 12.44 -8.10 -4.08
N ALA A 58 13.32 -8.76 -4.83
CA ALA A 58 14.19 -8.08 -5.81
C ALA A 58 13.39 -7.31 -6.87
N SER A 59 12.19 -7.78 -7.23
CA SER A 59 11.29 -7.08 -8.16
C SER A 59 10.78 -5.77 -7.56
N VAL A 60 10.32 -5.81 -6.31
CA VAL A 60 9.92 -4.61 -5.56
C VAL A 60 11.08 -3.62 -5.47
N LEU A 61 12.30 -4.08 -5.16
CA LEU A 61 13.47 -3.20 -5.05
C LEU A 61 13.85 -2.56 -6.40
N LYS A 62 13.65 -3.24 -7.52
CA LYS A 62 13.82 -2.65 -8.85
C LYS A 62 12.82 -1.50 -9.06
N HIS A 63 11.56 -1.69 -8.69
CA HIS A 63 10.53 -0.64 -8.76
C HIS A 63 10.79 0.50 -7.79
N LEU A 64 11.32 0.21 -6.60
CA LEU A 64 11.80 1.24 -5.67
C LEU A 64 12.85 2.13 -6.35
N GLY A 65 13.80 1.55 -7.07
CA GLY A 65 14.76 2.28 -7.89
C GLY A 65 14.08 3.21 -8.90
N THR A 66 13.03 2.74 -9.57
CA THR A 66 12.21 3.55 -10.49
C THR A 66 11.54 4.72 -9.77
N VAL A 67 10.91 4.49 -8.62
CA VAL A 67 10.25 5.54 -7.82
C VAL A 67 11.27 6.59 -7.39
N MET A 68 12.39 6.17 -6.81
CA MET A 68 13.45 7.05 -6.31
C MET A 68 14.10 7.87 -7.43
N ALA A 69 14.21 7.32 -8.64
CA ALA A 69 14.74 8.04 -9.80
C ALA A 69 13.85 9.22 -10.26
N THR A 70 12.60 9.29 -9.81
CA THR A 70 11.69 10.41 -10.11
C THR A 70 11.76 11.55 -9.08
N LEU A 71 12.53 11.39 -8.02
CA LEU A 71 12.65 12.41 -6.97
C LEU A 71 13.77 13.38 -7.32
N ALA A 72 13.50 14.68 -7.20
CA ALA A 72 14.54 15.69 -7.31
C ALA A 72 15.47 15.64 -6.09
N GLU A 73 16.75 15.99 -6.25
CA GLU A 73 17.79 15.88 -5.21
C GLU A 73 17.50 16.66 -3.90
N GLY A 74 16.53 17.58 -3.92
CA GLY A 74 16.07 18.34 -2.74
C GLY A 74 14.61 18.09 -2.34
N ASP A 75 13.90 17.18 -3.01
CA ASP A 75 12.52 16.86 -2.67
C ASP A 75 12.48 15.90 -1.48
N THR A 76 12.05 16.42 -0.33
CA THR A 76 11.89 15.63 0.90
C THR A 76 10.43 15.32 1.22
N THR A 77 9.52 15.53 0.27
CA THR A 77 8.07 15.39 0.53
C THR A 77 7.65 13.93 0.64
N LEU A 78 8.19 13.05 -0.21
CA LEU A 78 7.92 11.62 -0.20
C LEU A 78 8.87 10.85 0.72
N VAL A 79 10.15 11.22 0.73
CA VAL A 79 11.15 10.61 1.62
C VAL A 79 12.08 11.68 2.14
N ASN A 80 12.17 11.79 3.46
CA ASN A 80 13.11 12.70 4.10
C ASN A 80 14.23 11.89 4.72
N LEU A 81 15.26 11.62 3.92
CA LEU A 81 16.45 10.87 4.35
C LEU A 81 17.22 11.58 5.48
N TYR A 82 17.22 12.91 5.49
CA TYR A 82 17.87 13.70 6.56
C TYR A 82 17.18 13.54 7.92
N ALA A 83 15.86 13.37 7.92
CA ALA A 83 15.07 13.15 9.13
C ALA A 83 14.78 11.67 9.41
N ASN A 84 15.22 10.76 8.54
CA ASN A 84 14.86 9.34 8.53
C ASN A 84 13.33 9.12 8.58
N LYS A 85 12.58 9.80 7.70
CA LYS A 85 11.10 9.73 7.63
C LYS A 85 10.63 9.41 6.22
N GLY A 86 9.47 8.75 6.11
CA GLY A 86 8.83 8.44 4.83
C GLY A 86 9.52 7.33 4.05
N ALA A 87 10.31 6.46 4.69
CA ALA A 87 10.96 5.35 3.98
C ALA A 87 9.96 4.31 3.46
N ALA A 88 8.82 4.15 4.15
CA ALA A 88 7.74 3.25 3.74
C ALA A 88 6.94 3.77 2.54
N ASP A 89 6.94 5.10 2.30
CA ASP A 89 6.12 5.74 1.27
C ASP A 89 6.56 5.35 -0.17
N PRO A 90 7.86 5.42 -0.53
CA PRO A 90 8.35 4.85 -1.79
C PRO A 90 8.12 3.34 -1.93
N MET A 91 8.21 2.59 -0.81
CA MET A 91 8.00 1.14 -0.81
C MET A 91 6.55 0.77 -1.15
N LEU A 92 5.58 1.52 -0.60
CA LEU A 92 4.17 1.36 -0.91
C LEU A 92 3.89 1.51 -2.41
N ILE A 93 4.51 2.53 -3.05
CA ILE A 93 4.40 2.76 -4.50
C ILE A 93 5.10 1.66 -5.30
N ALA A 94 6.28 1.24 -4.86
CA ALA A 94 7.04 0.17 -5.50
C ALA A 94 6.28 -1.17 -5.50
N CYS A 95 5.60 -1.50 -4.39
CA CYS A 95 4.76 -2.70 -4.30
C CYS A 95 3.58 -2.63 -5.29
N ALA A 96 2.95 -1.46 -5.44
CA ALA A 96 1.84 -1.30 -6.38
C ALA A 96 2.30 -1.48 -7.83
N LEU A 97 3.44 -0.90 -8.20
CA LEU A 97 4.03 -1.08 -9.52
C LEU A 97 4.41 -2.54 -9.80
N ASN A 98 4.94 -3.25 -8.80
CA ASN A 98 5.23 -4.68 -8.93
C ASN A 98 3.94 -5.49 -9.14
N GLY A 99 2.90 -5.25 -8.34
CA GLY A 99 1.61 -5.92 -8.50
C GLY A 99 0.96 -5.65 -9.85
N MET A 100 1.07 -4.43 -10.37
CA MET A 100 0.61 -4.08 -11.72
C MET A 100 1.42 -4.80 -12.82
N GLU A 101 2.74 -4.89 -12.69
CA GLU A 101 3.60 -5.62 -13.64
C GLU A 101 3.26 -7.11 -13.66
N GLU A 102 3.00 -7.72 -12.49
CA GLU A 102 2.59 -9.12 -12.36
C GLU A 102 1.19 -9.39 -12.92
N ALA A 103 0.29 -8.41 -12.81
CA ALA A 103 -1.06 -8.49 -13.36
C ALA A 103 -1.12 -8.23 -14.88
N ALA A 104 -0.11 -7.58 -15.46
CA ALA A 104 -0.10 -7.14 -16.86
C ALA A 104 -0.33 -8.26 -17.91
N PRO A 105 0.13 -9.53 -17.71
CA PRO A 105 -0.15 -10.62 -18.63
C PRO A 105 -1.61 -11.12 -18.59
N LEU A 106 -2.38 -10.74 -17.56
CA LEU A 106 -3.74 -11.23 -17.34
C LEU A 106 -4.76 -10.39 -18.13
N LEU A 107 -5.66 -11.06 -18.85
CA LEU A 107 -6.79 -10.40 -19.54
C LEU A 107 -7.70 -9.61 -18.59
N TRP A 108 -7.83 -10.06 -17.34
CA TRP A 108 -8.60 -9.44 -16.27
C TRP A 108 -7.81 -9.45 -14.97
N GLY A 109 -6.60 -8.88 -14.98
CA GLY A 109 -5.78 -8.73 -13.79
C GLY A 109 -6.39 -7.75 -12.78
N PRO A 110 -6.07 -7.88 -11.48
CA PRO A 110 -6.55 -6.97 -10.46
C PRO A 110 -6.04 -5.54 -10.68
N THR A 111 -6.83 -4.56 -10.26
CA THR A 111 -6.40 -3.17 -10.14
C THR A 111 -5.78 -2.97 -8.75
N TRP A 112 -4.53 -2.55 -8.73
CA TRP A 112 -3.83 -2.21 -7.48
C TRP A 112 -4.09 -0.74 -7.12
N VAL A 113 -4.56 -0.52 -5.89
CA VAL A 113 -4.91 0.80 -5.35
C VAL A 113 -4.10 1.07 -4.09
N ILE A 114 -3.38 2.18 -4.06
CA ILE A 114 -2.73 2.67 -2.84
C ILE A 114 -3.76 3.40 -1.98
N VAL A 115 -3.87 3.04 -0.71
CA VAL A 115 -4.70 3.76 0.25
C VAL A 115 -3.80 4.53 1.19
N SER A 116 -3.81 5.86 1.06
CA SER A 116 -3.02 6.75 1.91
C SER A 116 -3.64 8.14 1.99
N ASN A 117 -3.60 8.73 3.19
CA ASN A 117 -3.98 10.13 3.38
C ASN A 117 -2.83 11.10 3.07
N ASP A 118 -1.61 10.61 2.85
CA ASP A 118 -0.48 11.43 2.43
C ASP A 118 -0.64 11.92 0.98
N LYS A 119 -0.59 13.24 0.81
CA LYS A 119 -0.76 13.87 -0.50
C LYS A 119 0.44 13.64 -1.42
N ALA A 120 1.66 13.60 -0.89
CA ALA A 120 2.87 13.33 -1.65
C ALA A 120 2.86 11.90 -2.21
N VAL A 121 2.46 10.93 -1.39
CA VAL A 121 2.27 9.53 -1.83
C VAL A 121 1.28 9.45 -2.98
N ARG A 122 0.07 10.01 -2.81
CA ARG A 122 -0.97 9.96 -3.87
C ARG A 122 -0.57 10.72 -5.13
N ALA A 123 0.11 11.86 -4.99
CA ALA A 123 0.61 12.62 -6.13
C ALA A 123 1.64 11.80 -6.93
N LYS A 124 2.61 11.18 -6.24
CA LYS A 124 3.62 10.34 -6.89
C LYS A 124 3.03 9.06 -7.49
N ALA A 125 2.08 8.43 -6.81
CA ALA A 125 1.33 7.30 -7.33
C ALA A 125 0.64 7.66 -8.66
N THR A 126 -0.04 8.81 -8.69
CA THR A 126 -0.71 9.31 -9.90
C THR A 126 0.27 9.59 -11.03
N GLU A 127 1.42 10.21 -10.74
CA GLU A 127 2.50 10.46 -11.72
C GLU A 127 3.00 9.16 -12.37
N LEU A 128 3.07 8.08 -11.59
CA LEU A 128 3.52 6.76 -12.03
C LEU A 128 2.39 5.86 -12.55
N GLY A 129 1.17 6.40 -12.69
CA GLY A 129 0.02 5.68 -13.24
C GLY A 129 -0.62 4.67 -12.29
N VAL A 130 -0.35 4.76 -10.98
CA VAL A 130 -0.94 3.93 -9.94
C VAL A 130 -2.20 4.58 -9.39
N GLU A 131 -3.30 3.83 -9.29
CA GLU A 131 -4.53 4.33 -8.65
C GLU A 131 -4.29 4.55 -7.15
N SER A 132 -4.83 5.63 -6.61
CA SER A 132 -4.78 5.88 -5.17
C SER A 132 -6.09 6.45 -4.65
N SER A 133 -6.34 6.22 -3.36
CA SER A 133 -7.51 6.71 -2.65
C SER A 133 -7.14 7.19 -1.25
N THR A 134 -7.95 8.09 -0.69
CA THR A 134 -7.86 8.39 0.75
C THR A 134 -8.48 7.25 1.56
N ARG A 135 -8.15 7.20 2.85
CA ARG A 135 -8.81 6.31 3.81
C ARG A 135 -10.33 6.49 3.79
N GLU A 136 -10.82 7.73 3.73
CA GLU A 136 -12.26 8.01 3.72
C GLU A 136 -12.94 7.40 2.49
N GLU A 137 -12.33 7.58 1.31
CA GLU A 137 -12.80 7.00 0.06
C GLU A 137 -12.77 5.47 0.11
N PHE A 138 -11.68 4.90 0.63
CA PHE A 138 -11.54 3.46 0.81
C PHE A 138 -12.62 2.88 1.73
N LEU A 139 -12.87 3.50 2.89
CA LEU A 139 -13.89 3.05 3.84
C LEU A 139 -15.29 3.12 3.25
N VAL A 140 -15.61 4.17 2.48
CA VAL A 140 -16.88 4.28 1.76
C VAL A 140 -17.00 3.21 0.67
N ARG A 141 -15.95 2.99 -0.13
CA ARG A 141 -15.93 1.96 -1.19
C ARG A 141 -16.05 0.53 -0.67
N THR A 142 -15.61 0.28 0.56
CA THR A 142 -15.52 -1.06 1.15
C THR A 142 -16.54 -1.32 2.26
N GLN A 143 -17.42 -0.37 2.58
CA GLN A 143 -18.33 -0.45 3.74
C GLN A 143 -19.12 -1.77 3.83
N ASP A 144 -19.56 -2.30 2.69
CA ASP A 144 -20.40 -3.50 2.61
C ASP A 144 -19.59 -4.81 2.50
N LYS A 145 -18.26 -4.71 2.41
CA LYS A 145 -17.34 -5.84 2.19
C LYS A 145 -16.78 -6.41 3.50
N TRP A 146 -16.90 -5.69 4.62
CA TRP A 146 -16.33 -6.07 5.92
C TRP A 146 -17.15 -7.12 6.69
N GLN A 147 -17.96 -7.94 6.02
CA GLN A 147 -18.78 -8.94 6.71
C GLN A 147 -17.89 -9.97 7.43
N VAL A 148 -18.29 -10.28 8.67
CA VAL A 148 -17.65 -11.25 9.57
C VAL A 148 -18.56 -12.45 9.73
#